data_AF-A0A920NQ12-F1
#
_entry.id   AF-A0A920NQ12-F1
#
_cell.length_a   1.000
_cell.length_b   1.000
_cell.length_c   1.000
_cell.angle_alpha   90.00
_cell.angle_beta   90.00
_cell.angle_gamma   90.00
#
_symmetry.space_group_name_H-M   'P 1'
#
loop_
_entity.id
_entity.type
_entity.pdbx_description
1 polymer ?
#
loop_
_entity_poly.entity_id
_entity_poly.type
_entity_poly.pdbx_seq_one_letter_code
_entity_poly.pdbx_strand_id
1 'polypeptide(L)'
;MSYGNQFKAHTQLKLSPFFERTSKLNESQEWRRWSGYLAATNYELTHENEYFAIRTKAALLDITPLYKYIIEGPDAQLFLNRMVTRNISICNIGRLCTPLGATKTVNKLMMERSSAYLIKISYYQR
;
A
#
# COMPACT_ATOMS: atom_id res chain seq x y z
N MET A 1 22.25 -8.92 32.32
CA MET A 1 22.95 -9.15 31.04
C MET A 1 21.89 -9.42 29.98
N SER A 2 21.72 -8.53 29.00
CA SER A 2 20.78 -8.75 27.89
C SER A 2 21.43 -9.74 26.92
N TYR A 3 20.92 -10.99 26.90
CA TYR A 3 21.33 -11.99 25.91
C TYR A 3 20.67 -11.62 24.58
N GLY A 4 21.39 -10.89 23.73
CA GLY A 4 20.97 -10.61 22.36
C GLY A 4 21.44 -11.71 21.42
N ASN A 5 20.52 -12.44 20.81
CA ASN A 5 20.86 -13.36 19.72
C ASN A 5 21.17 -12.56 18.46
N GLN A 6 22.32 -12.82 17.83
CA GLN A 6 22.68 -12.16 16.57
C GLN A 6 22.09 -12.91 15.38
N PHE A 7 21.30 -12.22 14.55
CA PHE A 7 20.72 -12.76 13.31
C PHE A 7 21.10 -11.86 12.13
N LYS A 8 21.68 -12.46 11.08
CA LYS A 8 22.03 -11.77 9.84
C LYS A 8 21.40 -12.50 8.66
N ALA A 9 20.48 -11.84 7.97
CA ALA A 9 19.81 -12.35 6.78
C ALA A 9 20.25 -11.61 5.52
N HIS A 10 20.10 -12.26 4.37
CA HIS A 10 20.27 -11.66 3.06
C HIS A 10 18.97 -11.81 2.27
N THR A 11 18.58 -10.77 1.52
CA THR A 11 17.37 -10.77 0.70
C THR A 11 17.66 -10.15 -0.66
N GLN A 12 16.92 -10.60 -1.68
CA GLN A 12 16.89 -9.96 -3.01
C GLN A 12 15.76 -8.92 -3.13
N LEU A 13 14.92 -8.80 -2.11
CA LEU A 13 13.83 -7.84 -2.09
C LEU A 13 14.34 -6.42 -1.87
N LYS A 14 13.63 -5.44 -2.42
CA LYS A 14 13.91 -4.02 -2.20
C LYS A 14 13.58 -3.65 -0.75
N LEU A 15 14.33 -2.68 -0.21
CA LEU A 15 14.09 -2.12 1.11
C LEU A 15 13.34 -0.80 0.96
N SER A 16 12.38 -0.53 1.85
CA SER A 16 11.70 0.77 1.87
C SER A 16 12.63 1.85 2.44
N PRO A 17 12.38 3.15 2.17
CA PRO A 17 13.10 4.25 2.81
C PRO A 17 13.00 4.23 4.34
N PHE A 18 11.99 3.55 4.90
CA PHE A 18 11.78 3.44 6.33
C PHE A 18 12.44 2.20 6.96
N PHE A 19 13.06 1.34 6.13
CA PHE A 19 13.59 0.04 6.57
C PHE A 19 14.60 0.14 7.72
N GLU A 20 15.47 1.15 7.71
CA GLU A 20 16.47 1.31 8.78
C GLU A 20 15.83 1.49 10.16
N ARG A 21 14.68 2.18 10.22
CA ARG A 21 13.95 2.40 11.46
C ARG A 21 13.02 1.23 11.79
N THR A 22 12.28 0.73 10.80
CA THR A 22 11.29 -0.34 11.01
C THR A 22 11.96 -1.68 11.35
N SER A 23 13.13 -1.99 10.78
CA SER A 23 13.88 -3.22 11.10
C SER A 23 14.35 -3.29 12.56
N LYS A 24 14.71 -2.16 13.17
CA LYS A 24 15.11 -2.08 14.58
C LYS A 24 13.92 -2.26 15.53
N LEU A 25 12.72 -1.88 15.10
CA LEU A 25 11.47 -2.01 15.86
C LEU A 25 10.77 -3.36 15.65
N ASN A 26 11.19 -4.15 14.65
CA ASN A 26 10.61 -5.44 14.36
C ASN A 26 11.18 -6.51 15.30
N GLU A 27 10.68 -6.58 16.53
CA GLU A 27 11.07 -7.60 17.52
C GLU A 27 10.70 -9.01 17.07
N SER A 28 9.56 -9.16 16.38
CA SER A 28 9.08 -10.45 15.87
C SER A 28 9.94 -11.02 14.74
N GLN A 29 10.67 -10.15 14.02
CA GLN A 29 11.36 -10.47 12.78
C GLN A 29 10.45 -11.10 11.71
N GLU A 30 9.13 -10.84 11.78
CA GLU A 30 8.19 -11.32 10.78
C GLU A 30 8.24 -10.43 9.53
N TRP A 31 8.86 -10.98 8.49
CA TRP A 31 9.01 -10.31 7.21
C TRP A 31 8.14 -10.98 6.13
N ARG A 32 7.48 -10.16 5.32
CA ARG A 32 6.71 -10.60 4.15
C ARG A 32 7.19 -9.92 2.87
N ARG A 33 6.98 -10.60 1.75
CA ARG A 33 7.18 -10.03 0.41
C ARG A 33 5.91 -9.27 0.01
N TRP A 34 6.03 -7.96 -0.21
CA TRP A 34 4.94 -7.13 -0.72
C TRP A 34 5.42 -6.31 -1.90
N SER A 35 4.87 -6.55 -3.10
CA SER A 35 5.23 -5.82 -4.33
C SER A 35 6.74 -5.77 -4.63
N GLY A 36 7.48 -6.82 -4.26
CA GLY A 36 8.95 -6.86 -4.42
C GLY A 36 9.74 -6.15 -3.32
N TYR A 37 9.09 -5.62 -2.29
CA TYR A 37 9.72 -5.08 -1.09
C TYR A 37 9.67 -6.06 0.09
N LEU A 38 10.66 -5.97 0.96
CA LEU A 38 10.66 -6.58 2.28
C LEU A 38 9.86 -5.69 3.23
N ALA A 39 8.70 -6.15 3.68
CA ALA A 39 7.81 -5.40 4.57
C ALA A 39 7.64 -6.16 5.89
N ALA A 40 7.65 -5.44 7.02
CA ALA A 40 7.32 -6.04 8.31
C ALA A 40 5.83 -6.38 8.36
N THR A 41 5.49 -7.56 8.87
CA THR A 41 4.10 -7.98 9.08
C THR A 41 3.61 -7.52 10.45
N ASN A 42 4.42 -7.80 11.48
CA ASN A 42 4.20 -7.40 12.86
C ASN A 42 5.52 -6.82 13.41
N TYR A 43 5.43 -5.92 14.36
CA TYR A 43 6.58 -5.40 15.11
C TYR A 43 6.74 -6.12 16.44
N GLU A 44 5.66 -6.40 17.14
CA GLU A 44 5.65 -7.16 18.40
C GLU A 44 5.29 -8.64 18.16
N LEU A 45 5.51 -9.49 19.17
CA LEU A 45 5.14 -10.91 19.12
C LEU A 45 3.62 -11.15 19.03
N THR A 46 2.82 -10.18 19.48
CA THR A 46 1.36 -10.20 19.38
C THR A 46 0.87 -8.93 18.70
N HIS A 47 -0.25 -9.03 17.97
CA HIS A 47 -0.81 -7.90 17.21
C HIS A 47 -1.75 -7.01 18.03
N GLU A 48 -1.97 -7.33 19.31
CA GLU A 48 -2.98 -6.66 20.15
C GLU A 48 -2.62 -5.18 20.36
N ASN A 49 -1.37 -4.90 20.72
CA ASN A 49 -0.89 -3.54 20.95
C ASN A 49 -0.97 -2.70 19.68
N GLU A 50 -0.54 -3.25 18.54
CA GLU A 50 -0.65 -2.60 17.23
C GLU A 50 -2.12 -2.33 16.86
N TYR A 51 -2.99 -3.31 17.06
CA TYR A 51 -4.42 -3.19 16.79
C TYR A 51 -5.06 -2.08 17.65
N PHE A 52 -4.80 -2.07 18.97
CA PHE A 52 -5.33 -1.03 19.84
C PHE A 52 -4.73 0.34 19.54
N ALA A 53 -3.45 0.43 19.17
CA ALA A 53 -2.82 1.68 18.76
C ALA A 53 -3.51 2.27 17.53
N ILE A 54 -3.81 1.46 16.52
CA ILE A 54 -4.54 1.89 15.30
C ILE A 54 -5.97 2.34 15.63
N ARG A 55 -6.66 1.62 16.53
CA ARG A 55 -8.10 1.83 16.78
C ARG A 55 -8.41 2.91 17.81
N THR A 56 -7.52 3.13 18.77
CA THR A 56 -7.77 4.01 19.92
C THR A 56 -6.81 5.18 20.02
N LYS A 57 -5.67 5.11 19.32
CA LYS A 57 -4.61 6.13 19.35
C LYS A 57 -4.24 6.52 17.91
N ALA A 58 -2.95 6.60 17.63
CA ALA A 58 -2.39 6.84 16.31
C ALA A 58 -1.34 5.76 16.01
N ALA A 59 -1.20 5.43 14.73
CA ALA A 59 -0.21 4.48 14.24
C ALA A 59 0.38 4.98 12.92
N LEU A 60 1.64 4.62 12.66
CA LEU A 60 2.33 4.89 11.41
C LEU A 60 2.47 3.57 10.64
N LEU A 61 2.01 3.55 9.38
CA LEU A 61 2.07 2.38 8.52
C LEU A 61 3.00 2.64 7.34
N ASP A 62 3.98 1.77 7.13
CA ASP A 62 4.80 1.79 5.93
C ASP A 62 4.04 1.12 4.78
N ILE A 63 3.45 1.96 3.92
CA ILE A 63 2.74 1.56 2.70
C ILE A 63 3.54 1.84 1.42
N THR A 64 4.86 2.03 1.54
CA THR A 64 5.77 2.23 0.40
C THR A 64 5.59 1.20 -0.72
N PRO A 65 5.32 -0.10 -0.44
CA PRO A 65 5.17 -1.09 -1.51
C PRO A 65 3.88 -0.96 -2.34
N LEU A 66 3.02 0.02 -2.05
CA LEU A 66 1.82 0.26 -2.84
C LEU A 66 2.19 0.89 -4.19
N TYR A 67 1.80 0.24 -5.29
CA TYR A 67 2.02 0.80 -6.61
C TYR A 67 1.13 2.02 -6.84
N LYS A 68 1.75 3.09 -7.33
CA LYS A 68 1.08 4.32 -7.76
C LYS A 68 1.36 4.55 -9.23
N TYR A 69 0.30 4.63 -10.02
CA TYR A 69 0.36 4.93 -11.46
C TYR A 69 -0.23 6.31 -11.71
N ILE A 70 0.35 7.02 -12.66
CA ILE A 70 -0.17 8.29 -13.16
C ILE A 70 -0.52 8.04 -14.63
N ILE A 71 -1.78 8.30 -14.98
CA ILE A 71 -2.25 8.19 -16.36
C ILE A 71 -2.58 9.59 -16.85
N GLU A 72 -1.92 9.97 -17.93
CA GLU A 72 -2.00 11.31 -18.51
C GLU A 72 -2.41 11.24 -19.97
N GLY A 73 -3.30 12.13 -20.38
CA GLY A 73 -3.69 12.30 -21.78
C GLY A 73 -5.16 12.65 -21.98
N PRO A 74 -5.54 13.06 -23.21
CA PRO A 74 -6.92 13.41 -23.57
C PRO A 74 -7.90 12.28 -23.29
N ASP A 75 -7.48 11.04 -23.54
CA ASP A 75 -8.32 9.85 -23.41
C ASP A 75 -8.14 9.09 -22.09
N ALA A 76 -7.43 9.67 -21.11
CA ALA A 76 -7.14 9.00 -19.82
C ALA A 76 -8.43 8.52 -19.11
N GLN A 77 -9.49 9.33 -19.15
CA GLN A 77 -10.78 8.98 -18.57
C GLN A 77 -11.48 7.84 -19.34
N LEU A 78 -11.43 7.87 -20.68
CA LEU A 78 -12.03 6.85 -21.54
C LEU A 78 -11.32 5.50 -21.37
N PHE A 79 -9.99 5.52 -21.32
CA PHE A 79 -9.16 4.36 -21.05
C PHE A 79 -9.53 3.71 -19.72
N LEU A 80 -9.61 4.50 -18.65
CA LEU A 80 -9.94 3.96 -17.34
C LEU A 80 -11.37 3.48 -17.20
N ASN A 81 -12.33 4.12 -17.87
CA ASN A 81 -13.72 3.66 -17.91
C ASN A 81 -13.85 2.26 -18.53
N ARG A 82 -12.89 1.81 -19.34
CA ARG A 82 -12.83 0.43 -19.86
C ARG A 82 -12.16 -0.55 -18.90
N MET A 83 -11.32 -0.06 -17.98
CA MET A 83 -10.58 -0.89 -17.03
C MET A 83 -11.38 -1.22 -15.76
N VAL A 84 -12.32 -0.36 -15.38
CA VAL A 84 -13.12 -0.52 -14.15
C VAL A 84 -14.61 -0.54 -14.44
N THR A 85 -15.42 -1.15 -13.55
CA THR A 85 -16.88 -1.22 -13.76
C THR A 85 -17.64 0.00 -13.32
N ARG A 86 -17.06 0.84 -12.46
CA ARG A 86 -17.71 2.08 -12.01
C ARG A 86 -17.40 3.21 -12.98
N ASN A 87 -18.42 3.95 -13.39
CA ASN A 87 -18.23 5.13 -14.21
C ASN A 87 -17.39 6.19 -13.48
N ILE A 88 -16.22 6.52 -14.02
CA ILE A 88 -15.26 7.48 -13.47
C ILE A 88 -15.69 8.92 -13.73
N SER A 89 -16.59 9.18 -14.69
CA SER A 89 -17.05 10.55 -14.97
C SER A 89 -17.78 11.18 -13.77
N ILE A 90 -18.32 10.35 -12.88
CA ILE A 90 -18.96 10.76 -11.63
C ILE A 90 -17.92 11.27 -10.60
N CYS A 91 -16.65 10.93 -10.79
CA CYS A 91 -15.57 11.38 -9.93
C CYS A 91 -15.17 12.82 -10.27
N ASN A 92 -15.49 13.75 -9.36
CA ASN A 92 -15.09 15.14 -9.47
C ASN A 92 -13.57 15.29 -9.28
N ILE A 93 -13.02 16.36 -9.86
CA ILE A 93 -11.61 16.72 -9.69
C ILE A 93 -11.32 16.97 -8.20
N GLY A 94 -10.16 16.51 -7.74
CA GLY A 94 -9.71 16.56 -6.35
C GLY A 94 -10.38 15.54 -5.43
N ARG A 95 -11.22 14.63 -5.96
CA ARG A 95 -11.87 13.59 -5.16
C ARG A 95 -11.25 12.22 -5.39
N LEU A 96 -11.30 11.46 -4.32
CA LEU A 96 -10.96 10.06 -4.31
C LEU A 96 -12.21 9.21 -4.62
N CYS A 97 -12.08 8.30 -5.56
CA CYS A 97 -13.11 7.34 -5.92
C CYS A 97 -12.55 5.93 -5.86
N THR A 98 -13.35 5.05 -5.26
CA THR A 98 -13.13 3.60 -5.30
C THR A 98 -14.05 3.04 -6.38
N PRO A 99 -13.54 2.83 -7.60
CA PRO A 99 -14.27 2.05 -8.55
C PRO A 99 -14.29 0.61 -8.05
N LEU A 100 -15.48 0.01 -7.98
CA LEU A 100 -15.55 -1.45 -7.84
C LEU A 100 -14.77 -2.03 -9.04
N GLY A 101 -13.89 -3.00 -8.78
CA GLY A 101 -13.19 -3.71 -9.84
C GLY A 101 -14.19 -4.53 -10.67
N ALA A 102 -13.86 -4.75 -11.95
CA ALA A 102 -14.74 -5.45 -12.89
C ALA A 102 -14.96 -6.95 -12.58
N THR A 103 -14.25 -7.49 -11.61
CA THR A 103 -14.38 -8.88 -11.18
C THR A 103 -14.20 -8.93 -9.66
N LYS A 104 -15.10 -9.65 -8.98
CA LYS A 104 -15.18 -9.80 -7.51
C LYS A 104 -13.92 -10.40 -6.85
N THR A 105 -12.80 -10.57 -7.54
CA THR A 105 -11.81 -11.57 -7.11
C THR A 105 -10.35 -11.13 -7.16
N VAL A 106 -9.94 -10.06 -7.86
CA VAL A 106 -8.48 -9.91 -8.14
C VAL A 106 -7.81 -8.70 -7.50
N ASN A 107 -8.32 -7.46 -7.60
CA ASN A 107 -7.59 -6.29 -7.09
C ASN A 107 -8.50 -5.12 -6.71
N LYS A 108 -8.11 -4.33 -5.70
CA LYS A 108 -8.82 -3.11 -5.31
C LYS A 108 -8.04 -1.88 -5.79
N LEU A 109 -8.75 -1.00 -6.50
CA LEU A 109 -8.20 0.24 -7.04
C LEU A 109 -8.76 1.43 -6.27
N MET A 110 -7.89 2.40 -6.04
CA MET A 110 -8.22 3.68 -5.44
C MET A 110 -7.71 4.78 -6.36
N MET A 111 -8.61 5.63 -6.85
CA MET A 111 -8.32 6.59 -7.89
C MET A 111 -8.56 8.01 -7.42
N GLU A 112 -7.71 8.93 -7.83
CA GLU A 112 -7.86 10.37 -7.60
C GLU A 112 -7.81 11.08 -8.95
N ARG A 113 -8.86 11.83 -9.27
CA ARG A 113 -8.88 12.66 -10.48
C ARG A 113 -8.25 14.01 -10.16
N SER A 114 -7.05 14.27 -10.66
CA SER A 114 -6.37 15.55 -10.42
C SER A 114 -6.76 16.61 -11.45
N SER A 115 -7.18 16.20 -12.66
CA SER A 115 -7.62 17.07 -13.75
C SER A 115 -8.50 16.29 -14.75
N ALA A 116 -8.94 16.93 -15.83
CA ALA A 116 -9.57 16.25 -16.96
C ALA A 116 -8.64 15.21 -17.61
N TYR A 117 -7.33 15.45 -17.56
CA TYR A 117 -6.31 14.67 -18.26
C TYR A 117 -5.39 13.87 -17.34
N LEU A 118 -5.54 13.96 -16.02
CA LEU A 118 -4.62 13.33 -15.07
C LEU A 118 -5.38 12.57 -14.00
N ILE A 119 -5.13 11.26 -13.95
CA ILE A 119 -5.73 10.36 -12.96
C ILE A 119 -4.62 9.56 -12.28
N LYS A 120 -4.57 9.65 -10.95
CA LYS A 120 -3.66 8.88 -10.11
C LYS A 120 -4.35 7.62 -9.63
N ILE A 121 -3.67 6.50 -9.68
CA ILE A 121 -4.22 5.19 -9.31
C ILE A 121 -3.29 4.54 -8.30
N SER A 122 -3.85 4.18 -7.16
CA SER A 122 -3.21 3.32 -6.18
C SER A 122 -3.77 1.91 -6.30
N TYR A 123 -2.88 0.93 -6.35
CA TYR A 123 -3.19 -0.47 -6.62
C TYR A 123 -2.76 -1.36 -5.45
N TYR A 124 -3.70 -2.14 -4.93
CA TYR A 124 -3.45 -3.15 -3.90
C TYR A 124 -3.69 -4.56 -4.47
N GLN A 125 -2.62 -5.35 -4.54
CA GLN A 125 -2.67 -6.80 -4.72
C GLN A 125 -2.99 -7.45 -3.39
N ARG A 126 -4.03 -8.29 -3.37
CA ARG A 126 -4.40 -9.07 -2.19
C ARG A 126 -3.55 -10.33 -2.09
#